data_AF-U2URX2-F1
#
_entry.id   AF-U2URX2-F1
#
_cell.length_a   1.000
_cell.length_b   1.000
_cell.length_c   1.000
_cell.angle_alpha   90.00
_cell.angle_beta   90.00
_cell.angle_gamma   90.00
#
_symmetry.space_group_name_H-M   'P 1'
#
loop_
_entity.id
_entity.type
_entity.pdbx_description
1 polymer ?
#
loop_
_entity_poly.entity_id
_entity_poly.type
_entity_poly.pdbx_seq_one_letter_code
_entity_poly.pdbx_strand_id
1 'polypeptide(L)'
;MERTPILSTSDALYARYRILASCCDLRAVIERIERGILAKMQREGYSDSQLQTALMESRCMAFAESGADAQAYQKAILPKGNENPLNTALPPPIARFNEQYEKPLRQVLDTFRAADARALETMQEEGVSRCALRETYLGESLYGDLVGNAKEQAAYERAIWKAHEEKRQARKESEQEAAGEAYDALIAAQPAGAPVAVREGMALTALLMQAKCAEETAEAVLLAKTAYQGKDKIAYARKAAAQALTAAFRYARLDAAPAVAEAKAGENLYAACCKDYRKRLGKRVLTYADEQRILSVLQKGGIDKKLLTEEVAAHSPLAATFGREKDAAVAALLEGDAEQATDALVDPVTPADIYQRILTDYDEALLQSGVSEGVAADRPRYNRLAAKALLTKYGASEDDVKEILKRYGKLSDEEQSDDALDALLREAREAPSEEPQALAEEIKQKEQTPKQEEPAKIWNGRHKSIAPHEQKHAPATEKDDLRDQVKKLRTYTFTAEKVRTRGTKSAEEMYEDCLEQIEEDVRMPFDSRMDESIIRHMFSIGYEEREIEDALQHASPKRMHQRAYGKSIVKSMLARFPSLGAAVQNTVAKVEYNYLQNKIEGQKPLTAYEQSRVRVRDVPTS
;
A
#
# COMPACT_ATOMS: atom_id res chain seq x y z
N MET A 1 -6.51 5.81 -25.71
CA MET A 1 -6.96 4.84 -24.70
C MET A 1 -6.12 5.06 -23.46
N GLU A 2 -6.45 6.09 -22.68
CA GLU A 2 -5.83 6.32 -21.38
C GLU A 2 -6.51 5.37 -20.39
N ARG A 3 -5.75 4.39 -19.90
CA ARG A 3 -6.18 3.54 -18.80
C ARG A 3 -6.12 4.41 -17.54
N THR A 4 -7.28 4.87 -17.08
CA THR A 4 -7.44 5.28 -15.68
C THR A 4 -6.97 4.12 -14.79
N PRO A 5 -6.09 4.35 -13.81
CA PRO A 5 -5.61 3.29 -12.94
C PRO A 5 -6.78 2.79 -12.12
N ILE A 6 -7.16 1.53 -12.34
CA ILE A 6 -8.02 0.79 -11.44
C ILE A 6 -7.17 0.61 -10.18
N LEU A 7 -7.36 1.48 -9.19
CA LEU A 7 -6.92 1.21 -7.82
C LEU A 7 -7.44 -0.19 -7.49
N SER A 8 -6.53 -1.08 -7.12
CA SER A 8 -6.95 -2.40 -6.67
C SER A 8 -7.95 -2.19 -5.52
N THR A 9 -8.98 -3.03 -5.41
CA THR A 9 -10.00 -2.92 -4.36
C THR A 9 -9.42 -2.83 -2.94
N SER A 10 -8.17 -3.27 -2.74
CA SER A 10 -7.40 -3.12 -1.48
C SER A 10 -6.96 -1.68 -1.19
N ASP A 11 -6.47 -0.94 -2.20
CA ASP A 11 -5.93 0.43 -2.01
C ASP A 11 -7.03 1.42 -1.65
N ALA A 12 -8.21 1.26 -2.25
CA ALA A 12 -9.39 2.08 -1.96
C ALA A 12 -9.92 1.83 -0.54
N LEU A 13 -9.97 0.57 -0.10
CA LEU A 13 -10.38 0.22 1.26
C LEU A 13 -9.39 0.74 2.31
N TYR A 14 -8.09 0.65 2.01
CA TYR A 14 -7.04 1.21 2.85
C TYR A 14 -7.16 2.74 2.97
N ALA A 15 -7.31 3.44 1.85
CA ALA A 15 -7.53 4.88 1.86
C ALA A 15 -8.80 5.24 2.66
N ARG A 16 -9.87 4.46 2.53
CA ARG A 16 -11.11 4.63 3.29
C ARG A 16 -10.88 4.45 4.80
N TYR A 17 -10.21 3.37 5.20
CA TYR A 17 -9.83 3.13 6.59
C TYR A 17 -9.03 4.32 7.15
N ARG A 18 -8.01 4.78 6.41
CA ARG A 18 -7.17 5.91 6.81
C ARG A 18 -7.98 7.18 7.01
N ILE A 19 -8.96 7.48 6.16
CA ILE A 19 -9.84 8.65 6.31
C ILE A 19 -10.67 8.53 7.59
N LEU A 20 -11.26 7.36 7.85
CA LEU A 20 -12.10 7.14 9.03
C LEU A 20 -11.27 7.19 10.32
N ALA A 21 -10.12 6.54 10.33
CA ALA A 21 -9.21 6.52 11.46
C ALA A 21 -8.62 7.92 11.74
N SER A 22 -8.41 8.74 10.72
CA SER A 22 -7.81 10.09 10.83
C SER A 22 -8.78 11.22 11.20
N CYS A 23 -10.02 10.90 11.61
CA CYS A 23 -11.00 11.89 12.00
C CYS A 23 -10.42 12.94 12.99
N CYS A 24 -10.89 14.19 12.84
CA CYS A 24 -10.30 15.47 13.26
C CYS A 24 -9.64 15.53 14.66
N ASP A 25 -10.04 14.67 15.58
CA ASP A 25 -9.52 14.59 16.94
C ASP A 25 -8.07 14.09 17.01
N LEU A 26 -7.66 13.12 16.17
CA LEU A 26 -6.30 12.59 16.19
C LEU A 26 -5.26 13.63 15.76
N ARG A 27 -5.57 14.39 14.69
CA ARG A 27 -4.71 15.51 14.26
C ARG A 27 -4.51 16.48 15.41
N ALA A 28 -5.59 16.99 16.01
CA ALA A 28 -5.52 17.95 17.12
C ALA A 28 -4.75 17.42 18.34
N VAL A 29 -4.84 16.11 18.64
CA VAL A 29 -4.06 15.46 19.69
C VAL A 29 -2.56 15.49 19.37
N ILE A 30 -2.19 15.17 18.14
CA ILE A 30 -0.79 15.18 17.69
C ILE A 30 -0.23 16.61 17.63
N GLU A 31 -1.01 17.57 17.14
CA GLU A 31 -0.62 18.99 17.17
C GLU A 31 -0.34 19.48 18.61
N ARG A 32 -1.11 18.99 19.58
CA ARG A 32 -0.90 19.33 21.00
C ARG A 32 0.39 18.73 21.55
N ILE A 33 0.69 17.47 21.21
CA ILE A 33 1.93 16.79 21.60
C ILE A 33 3.13 17.55 21.04
N GLU A 34 3.14 17.78 19.73
CA GLU A 34 4.24 18.45 19.04
C GLU A 34 4.46 19.87 19.57
N ARG A 35 3.40 20.63 19.82
CA ARG A 35 3.50 21.97 20.43
C ARG A 35 4.14 21.92 21.82
N GLY A 36 3.79 20.91 22.62
CA GLY A 36 4.37 20.69 23.94
C GLY A 36 5.87 20.36 23.87
N ILE A 37 6.27 19.52 22.91
CA ILE A 37 7.67 19.15 22.66
C ILE A 37 8.48 20.38 22.23
N LEU A 38 8.01 21.12 21.23
CA LEU A 38 8.71 22.32 20.74
C LEU A 38 8.85 23.40 21.82
N ALA A 39 7.81 23.60 22.64
CA ALA A 39 7.89 24.53 23.77
C ALA A 39 8.91 24.08 24.82
N LYS A 40 9.07 22.76 25.04
CA LYS A 40 10.10 22.22 25.92
C LYS A 40 11.49 22.39 25.34
N MET A 41 11.68 22.08 24.05
CA MET A 41 12.95 22.30 23.34
C MET A 41 13.33 23.79 23.34
N GLN A 42 12.39 24.71 23.15
CA GLN A 42 12.68 26.14 23.24
C GLN A 42 13.20 26.55 24.62
N ARG A 43 12.66 25.97 25.72
CA ARG A 43 13.17 26.18 27.09
C ARG A 43 14.54 25.53 27.32
N GLU A 44 14.86 24.45 26.60
CA GLU A 44 16.18 23.79 26.61
C GLU A 44 17.25 24.62 25.86
N GLY A 45 16.84 25.67 25.15
CA GLY A 45 17.75 26.60 24.47
C GLY A 45 17.92 26.36 22.97
N TYR A 46 17.07 25.54 22.34
CA TYR A 46 17.06 25.35 20.89
C TYR A 46 16.63 26.63 20.15
N SER A 47 17.28 26.95 19.03
CA SER A 47 16.95 28.08 18.15
C SER A 47 15.79 27.76 17.20
N ASP A 48 15.17 28.78 16.60
CA ASP A 48 14.05 28.62 15.67
C ASP A 48 14.40 27.75 14.45
N SER A 49 15.63 27.88 13.93
CA SER A 49 16.13 27.02 12.84
C SER A 49 16.25 25.55 13.26
N GLN A 50 16.63 25.28 14.52
CA GLN A 50 16.69 23.93 15.07
C GLN A 50 15.29 23.36 15.30
N LEU A 51 14.33 24.17 15.76
CA LEU A 51 12.93 23.76 15.91
C LEU A 51 12.26 23.49 14.56
N GLN A 52 12.55 24.28 13.53
CA GLN A 52 12.11 24.00 12.16
C GLN A 52 12.71 22.70 11.62
N THR A 53 13.98 22.42 11.94
CA THR A 53 14.63 21.17 11.57
C THR A 53 13.96 19.97 12.25
N ALA A 54 13.58 20.10 13.52
CA ALA A 54 12.82 19.06 14.23
C ALA A 54 11.44 18.80 13.58
N LEU A 55 10.74 19.85 13.16
CA LEU A 55 9.44 19.76 12.49
C LEU A 55 9.46 19.11 11.10
N MET A 56 10.65 18.87 10.52
CA MET A 56 10.75 18.05 9.31
C MET A 56 10.31 16.60 9.56
N GLU A 57 10.47 16.12 10.80
CA GLU A 57 10.01 14.81 11.28
C GLU A 57 8.67 14.91 12.02
N SER A 58 7.85 15.90 11.67
CA SER A 58 6.51 16.03 12.24
C SER A 58 5.62 14.87 11.80
N ARG A 59 4.91 14.27 12.75
CA ARG A 59 3.96 13.19 12.53
C ARG A 59 2.60 13.72 12.08
N CYS A 60 2.28 14.99 12.38
CA CYS A 60 1.12 15.69 11.81
C CYS A 60 1.15 15.73 10.27
N MET A 61 2.32 15.65 9.65
CA MET A 61 2.46 15.63 8.19
C MET A 61 1.79 14.42 7.55
N ALA A 62 1.61 13.32 8.29
CA ALA A 62 0.83 12.16 7.83
C ALA A 62 -0.67 12.48 7.63
N PHE A 63 -1.15 13.61 8.18
CA PHE A 63 -2.53 14.07 8.13
C PHE A 63 -2.72 15.32 7.25
N ALA A 64 -1.66 15.79 6.58
CA ALA A 64 -1.74 17.00 5.74
C ALA A 64 -2.38 16.67 4.39
N GLU A 65 -3.45 17.40 4.05
CA GLU A 65 -4.18 17.19 2.79
C GLU A 65 -3.44 17.80 1.58
N SER A 66 -2.56 18.78 1.83
CA SER A 66 -1.77 19.46 0.79
C SER A 66 -0.47 20.05 1.32
N GLY A 67 0.44 20.42 0.41
CA GLY A 67 1.67 21.13 0.76
C GLY A 67 1.42 22.53 1.37
N ALA A 68 0.28 23.16 1.09
CA ALA A 68 -0.10 24.43 1.71
C ALA A 68 -0.58 24.25 3.15
N ASP A 69 -1.33 23.17 3.42
CA ASP A 69 -1.78 22.78 4.77
C ASP A 69 -0.57 22.46 5.67
N ALA A 70 0.42 21.73 5.13
CA ALA A 70 1.69 21.47 5.80
C ALA A 70 2.45 22.75 6.21
N GLN A 71 2.54 23.75 5.32
CA GLN A 71 3.22 25.01 5.62
C GLN A 71 2.43 25.85 6.63
N ALA A 72 1.10 25.86 6.55
CA ALA A 72 0.24 26.54 7.51
C ALA A 72 0.40 25.93 8.91
N TYR A 73 0.45 24.59 8.98
CA TYR A 73 0.71 23.85 10.21
C TYR A 73 2.06 24.20 10.83
N GLN A 74 3.15 24.13 10.07
CA GLN A 74 4.49 24.44 10.56
C GLN A 74 4.57 25.85 11.17
N LYS A 75 3.95 26.85 10.51
CA LYS A 75 3.88 28.21 11.04
C LYS A 75 3.03 28.32 12.30
N ALA A 76 1.96 27.55 12.40
CA ALA A 76 1.04 27.59 13.53
C ALA A 76 1.61 26.93 14.79
N ILE A 77 2.44 25.89 14.64
CA ILE A 77 2.91 25.10 15.78
C ILE A 77 4.21 25.57 16.41
N LEU A 78 5.04 26.31 15.67
CA LEU A 78 6.26 26.89 16.22
C LEU A 78 5.92 27.82 17.40
N PRO A 79 6.64 27.70 18.53
CA PRO A 79 6.35 28.51 19.70
C PRO A 79 6.73 29.98 19.44
N LYS A 80 5.84 30.90 19.84
CA LYS A 80 6.06 32.35 19.72
C LYS A 80 6.86 32.83 20.94
N GLY A 81 8.12 33.24 20.75
CA GLY A 81 9.00 33.67 21.84
C GLY A 81 10.31 34.28 21.36
N ASN A 82 11.18 34.69 22.29
CA ASN A 82 12.47 35.30 21.98
C ASN A 82 13.40 34.30 21.28
N GLU A 83 14.02 34.74 20.19
CA GLU A 83 14.97 33.95 19.40
C GLU A 83 16.18 33.56 20.26
N ASN A 84 16.32 32.26 20.53
CA ASN A 84 17.53 31.74 21.13
C ASN A 84 18.66 31.75 20.07
N PRO A 85 19.89 32.15 20.43
CA PRO A 85 21.02 31.99 19.53
C PRO A 85 21.27 30.49 19.25
N LEU A 86 21.83 30.19 18.08
CA LEU A 86 22.17 28.82 17.69
C LEU A 86 23.08 28.17 18.74
N ASN A 87 22.62 27.09 19.37
CA ASN A 87 23.39 26.33 20.35
C ASN A 87 23.77 24.96 19.77
N THR A 88 25.05 24.80 19.43
CA THR A 88 25.60 23.56 18.86
C THR A 88 25.97 22.51 19.91
N ALA A 89 25.91 22.84 21.20
CA ALA A 89 26.18 21.90 22.29
C ALA A 89 24.97 21.01 22.65
N LEU A 90 23.79 21.32 22.13
CA LEU A 90 22.58 20.55 22.35
C LEU A 90 22.51 19.30 21.44
N PRO A 91 21.81 18.23 21.87
CA PRO A 91 21.57 17.07 21.02
C PRO A 91 20.92 17.43 19.67
N PRO A 92 21.12 16.62 18.62
CA PRO A 92 20.49 16.84 17.32
C PRO A 92 18.97 17.08 17.46
N PRO A 93 18.41 18.14 16.83
CA PRO A 93 17.02 18.53 17.06
C PRO A 93 16.01 17.41 16.74
N ILE A 94 16.25 16.65 15.68
CA ILE A 94 15.41 15.51 15.28
C ILE A 94 15.43 14.39 16.34
N ALA A 95 16.62 14.01 16.81
CA ALA A 95 16.76 12.97 17.82
C ALA A 95 16.07 13.36 19.12
N ARG A 96 16.25 14.62 19.56
CA ARG A 96 15.61 15.14 20.76
C ARG A 96 14.08 15.22 20.61
N PHE A 97 13.59 15.59 19.44
CA PHE A 97 12.16 15.64 19.13
C PHE A 97 11.52 14.26 19.22
N ASN A 98 12.13 13.24 18.58
CA ASN A 98 11.67 11.86 18.63
C ASN A 98 11.70 11.25 20.04
N GLU A 99 12.79 11.49 20.80
CA GLU A 99 12.90 11.05 22.20
C GLU A 99 11.77 11.62 23.06
N GLN A 100 11.44 12.90 22.88
CA GLN A 100 10.35 13.55 23.63
C GLN A 100 8.95 13.13 23.17
N TYR A 101 8.84 12.42 22.05
CA TYR A 101 7.59 12.05 21.42
C TYR A 101 6.99 10.74 21.97
N GLU A 102 7.83 9.77 22.31
CA GLU A 102 7.39 8.41 22.68
C GLU A 102 6.42 8.40 23.87
N LYS A 103 6.77 9.10 24.96
CA LYS A 103 5.95 9.12 26.19
C LYS A 103 4.60 9.81 25.96
N PRO A 104 4.52 11.02 25.39
CA PRO A 104 3.24 11.65 25.05
C PRO A 104 2.38 10.82 24.09
N LEU A 105 2.99 10.14 23.11
CA LEU A 105 2.23 9.29 22.19
C LEU A 105 1.58 8.10 22.91
N ARG A 106 2.31 7.44 23.82
CA ARG A 106 1.75 6.36 24.65
C ARG A 106 0.64 6.85 25.60
N GLN A 107 0.65 8.12 26.01
CA GLN A 107 -0.41 8.70 26.86
C GLN A 107 -1.74 8.90 26.12
N VAL A 108 -1.71 8.97 24.79
CA VAL A 108 -2.92 9.16 23.95
C VAL A 108 -3.35 7.88 23.25
N LEU A 109 -2.76 6.74 23.63
CA LEU A 109 -2.99 5.43 23.02
C LEU A 109 -4.48 5.07 22.96
N ASP A 110 -5.23 5.35 24.02
CA ASP A 110 -6.65 5.03 24.06
C ASP A 110 -7.48 5.85 23.06
N THR A 111 -7.00 7.04 22.66
CA THR A 111 -7.64 7.83 21.60
C THR A 111 -7.44 7.16 20.24
N PHE A 112 -6.24 6.64 19.95
CA PHE A 112 -5.97 5.85 18.75
C PHE A 112 -6.80 4.56 18.73
N ARG A 113 -6.86 3.84 19.86
CA ARG A 113 -7.70 2.63 19.97
C ARG A 113 -9.16 2.89 19.68
N ALA A 114 -9.71 3.97 20.23
CA ALA A 114 -11.10 4.35 19.99
C ALA A 114 -11.35 4.74 18.53
N ALA A 115 -10.41 5.45 17.89
CA ALA A 115 -10.51 5.83 16.49
C ALA A 115 -10.47 4.60 15.57
N ASP A 116 -9.53 3.67 15.79
CA ASP A 116 -9.42 2.43 15.01
C ASP A 116 -10.64 1.53 15.20
N ALA A 117 -11.10 1.34 16.44
CA ALA A 117 -12.30 0.55 16.71
C ALA A 117 -13.53 1.13 15.99
N ARG A 118 -13.69 2.45 16.00
CA ARG A 118 -14.78 3.14 15.30
C ARG A 118 -14.65 3.03 13.79
N ALA A 119 -13.45 3.11 13.24
CA ALA A 119 -13.20 2.94 11.80
C ALA A 119 -13.59 1.53 11.35
N LEU A 120 -13.19 0.50 12.10
CA LEU A 120 -13.56 -0.90 11.83
C LEU A 120 -15.09 -1.10 11.89
N GLU A 121 -15.74 -0.56 12.93
CA GLU A 121 -17.21 -0.63 13.07
C GLU A 121 -17.92 0.09 11.91
N THR A 122 -17.44 1.28 11.50
CA THR A 122 -18.02 2.04 10.39
C THR A 122 -17.87 1.32 9.06
N MET A 123 -16.69 0.78 8.75
CA MET A 123 -16.48 0.03 7.50
C MET A 123 -17.33 -1.24 7.45
N GLN A 124 -17.55 -1.88 8.60
CA GLN A 124 -18.48 -3.00 8.70
C GLN A 124 -19.94 -2.56 8.44
N GLU A 125 -20.35 -1.43 8.99
CA GLU A 125 -21.65 -0.80 8.69
C GLU A 125 -21.78 -0.36 7.23
N GLU A 126 -20.68 -0.25 6.48
CA GLU A 126 -20.67 0.00 5.03
C GLU A 126 -20.67 -1.29 4.19
N GLY A 127 -20.62 -2.46 4.83
CA GLY A 127 -20.68 -3.77 4.17
C GLY A 127 -19.36 -4.35 3.73
N VAL A 128 -18.25 -3.86 4.29
CA VAL A 128 -16.94 -4.49 4.11
C VAL A 128 -16.92 -5.81 4.89
N SER A 129 -16.56 -6.91 4.22
CA SER A 129 -16.50 -8.24 4.84
C SER A 129 -15.39 -8.36 5.87
N ARG A 130 -15.55 -9.28 6.81
CA ARG A 130 -14.55 -9.57 7.85
C ARG A 130 -13.14 -9.80 7.29
N CYS A 131 -13.00 -10.62 6.26
CA CYS A 131 -11.71 -10.90 5.62
C CYS A 131 -11.09 -9.65 4.98
N ALA A 132 -11.91 -8.81 4.34
CA ALA A 132 -11.43 -7.57 3.73
C ALA A 132 -11.00 -6.55 4.79
N LEU A 133 -11.75 -6.42 5.88
CA LEU A 133 -11.37 -5.59 7.03
C LEU A 133 -10.02 -6.01 7.62
N ARG A 134 -9.85 -7.32 7.85
CA ARG A 134 -8.60 -7.89 8.38
C ARG A 134 -7.40 -7.51 7.53
N GLU A 135 -7.46 -7.76 6.22
CA GLU A 135 -6.37 -7.47 5.29
C GLU A 135 -6.10 -5.96 5.12
N THR A 136 -7.12 -5.13 5.32
CA THR A 136 -7.02 -3.67 5.24
C THR A 136 -6.41 -3.05 6.49
N TYR A 137 -6.69 -3.62 7.67
CA TYR A 137 -6.29 -3.05 8.96
C TYR A 137 -4.94 -3.55 9.47
N LEU A 138 -4.68 -4.86 9.38
CA LEU A 138 -3.46 -5.45 9.93
C LEU A 138 -2.23 -5.04 9.10
N GLY A 139 -1.23 -4.48 9.78
CA GLY A 139 -0.01 -3.90 9.24
C GLY A 139 -0.14 -2.41 8.86
N GLU A 140 -1.33 -1.82 9.02
CA GLU A 140 -1.70 -0.58 8.35
C GLU A 140 -2.20 0.51 9.31
N SER A 141 -2.14 0.28 10.63
CA SER A 141 -2.67 1.23 11.61
C SER A 141 -1.92 2.55 11.64
N LEU A 142 -2.66 3.64 11.89
CA LEU A 142 -2.07 4.96 12.09
C LEU A 142 -1.08 4.96 13.25
N TYR A 143 -1.40 4.30 14.37
CA TYR A 143 -0.50 4.22 15.51
C TYR A 143 0.81 3.50 15.15
N GLY A 144 0.74 2.39 14.40
CA GLY A 144 1.90 1.63 13.93
C GLY A 144 2.88 2.50 13.15
N ASP A 145 2.36 3.25 12.17
CA ASP A 145 3.14 4.22 11.41
C ASP A 145 3.84 5.25 12.30
N LEU A 146 3.22 5.67 13.40
CA LEU A 146 3.79 6.70 14.28
C LEU A 146 4.83 6.15 15.26
N VAL A 147 4.73 4.91 15.70
CA VAL A 147 5.67 4.34 16.68
C VAL A 147 6.96 3.90 16.00
N GLY A 148 6.90 3.38 14.76
CA GLY A 148 8.09 2.89 14.05
C GLY A 148 8.69 1.59 14.61
N ASN A 149 8.04 0.97 15.60
CA ASN A 149 8.40 -0.33 16.15
C ASN A 149 7.38 -1.39 15.70
N ALA A 150 7.84 -2.31 14.85
CA ALA A 150 6.99 -3.36 14.27
C ALA A 150 6.34 -4.28 15.32
N LYS A 151 7.02 -4.55 16.45
CA LYS A 151 6.47 -5.38 17.53
C LYS A 151 5.38 -4.66 18.31
N GLU A 152 5.62 -3.39 18.63
CA GLU A 152 4.63 -2.55 19.32
C GLU A 152 3.40 -2.33 18.42
N GLN A 153 3.60 -2.11 17.12
CA GLN A 153 2.54 -2.06 16.12
C GLN A 153 1.72 -3.36 16.08
N ALA A 154 2.39 -4.51 15.91
CA ALA A 154 1.70 -5.79 15.80
C ALA A 154 0.87 -6.09 17.06
N ALA A 155 1.43 -5.89 18.25
CA ALA A 155 0.72 -6.08 19.50
C ALA A 155 -0.49 -5.14 19.65
N TYR A 156 -0.34 -3.87 19.24
CA TYR A 156 -1.40 -2.87 19.26
C TYR A 156 -2.57 -3.25 18.34
N GLU A 157 -2.29 -3.51 17.07
CA GLU A 157 -3.30 -3.86 16.06
C GLU A 157 -4.03 -5.14 16.45
N ARG A 158 -3.28 -6.12 16.95
CA ARG A 158 -3.82 -7.42 17.34
C ARG A 158 -4.73 -7.33 18.56
N ALA A 159 -4.44 -6.44 19.51
CA ALA A 159 -5.33 -6.20 20.65
C ALA A 159 -6.68 -5.61 20.20
N ILE A 160 -6.68 -4.67 19.25
CA ILE A 160 -7.90 -4.07 18.70
C ILE A 160 -8.68 -5.10 17.88
N TRP A 161 -7.99 -5.85 17.01
CA TRP A 161 -8.60 -6.90 16.21
C TRP A 161 -9.24 -7.98 17.09
N LYS A 162 -8.55 -8.41 18.16
CA LYS A 162 -9.09 -9.36 19.14
C LYS A 162 -10.37 -8.83 19.81
N ALA A 163 -10.35 -7.59 20.29
CA ALA A 163 -11.53 -6.99 20.90
C ALA A 163 -12.71 -6.87 19.92
N HIS A 164 -12.42 -6.60 18.64
CA HIS A 164 -13.43 -6.60 17.58
C HIS A 164 -14.02 -7.99 17.36
N GLU A 165 -13.19 -9.02 17.17
CA GLU A 165 -13.63 -10.42 17.01
C GLU A 165 -14.41 -10.96 18.22
N GLU A 166 -14.03 -10.60 19.45
CA GLU A 166 -14.77 -11.00 20.66
C GLU A 166 -16.21 -10.43 20.66
N LYS A 167 -16.39 -9.16 20.29
CA LYS A 167 -17.73 -8.57 20.12
C LYS A 167 -18.52 -9.31 19.03
N ARG A 168 -17.85 -9.70 17.95
CA ARG A 168 -18.48 -10.41 16.82
C ARG A 168 -18.94 -11.81 17.21
N GLN A 169 -18.08 -12.55 17.91
CA GLN A 169 -18.36 -13.90 18.38
C GLN A 169 -19.51 -13.91 19.40
N ALA A 170 -19.54 -12.96 20.35
CA ALA A 170 -20.65 -12.83 21.28
C ALA A 170 -21.99 -12.57 20.56
N ARG A 171 -21.97 -11.73 19.51
CA ARG A 171 -23.16 -11.47 18.69
C ARG A 171 -23.60 -12.73 17.93
N LYS A 172 -22.67 -13.47 17.33
CA LYS A 172 -22.94 -14.75 16.67
C LYS A 172 -23.61 -15.74 17.61
N GLU A 173 -23.07 -15.95 18.80
CA GLU A 173 -23.63 -16.88 19.80
C GLU A 173 -25.07 -16.50 20.18
N SER A 174 -25.38 -15.21 20.28
CA SER A 174 -26.74 -14.74 20.57
C SER A 174 -27.75 -14.89 19.42
N GLU A 175 -27.29 -14.85 18.16
CA GLU A 175 -28.15 -14.81 16.98
C GLU A 175 -28.30 -16.18 16.28
N GLN A 176 -27.38 -17.12 16.52
CA GLN A 176 -27.20 -18.32 15.70
C GLN A 176 -28.43 -19.24 15.65
N GLU A 177 -29.12 -19.46 16.78
CA GLU A 177 -30.29 -20.34 16.83
C GLU A 177 -31.45 -19.78 16.00
N ALA A 178 -31.84 -18.53 16.27
CA ALA A 178 -32.92 -17.86 15.54
C ALA A 178 -32.60 -17.68 14.05
N ALA A 179 -31.35 -17.36 13.70
CA ALA A 179 -30.91 -17.27 12.32
C ALA A 179 -30.95 -18.63 11.61
N GLY A 180 -30.65 -19.71 12.33
CA GLY A 180 -30.74 -21.08 11.85
C GLY A 180 -32.16 -21.47 11.44
N GLU A 181 -33.15 -21.16 12.27
CA GLU A 181 -34.57 -21.43 11.97
C GLU A 181 -35.08 -20.61 10.78
N ALA A 182 -34.73 -19.31 10.74
CA ALA A 182 -35.10 -18.44 9.64
C ALA A 182 -34.50 -18.91 8.31
N TYR A 183 -33.25 -19.39 8.32
CA TYR A 183 -32.59 -19.89 7.13
C TYR A 183 -33.30 -21.10 6.51
N ASP A 184 -33.83 -22.03 7.33
CA ASP A 184 -34.53 -23.22 6.84
C ASP A 184 -35.79 -22.86 6.03
N ALA A 185 -36.54 -21.86 6.50
CA ALA A 185 -37.69 -21.35 5.77
C ALA A 185 -37.28 -20.65 4.46
N LEU A 186 -36.19 -19.89 4.49
CA LEU A 186 -35.70 -19.13 3.33
C LEU A 186 -35.13 -20.03 2.22
N ILE A 187 -34.41 -21.09 2.58
CA ILE A 187 -33.85 -22.03 1.61
C ILE A 187 -34.92 -22.93 0.99
N ALA A 188 -35.96 -23.29 1.76
CA ALA A 188 -37.12 -24.03 1.27
C ALA A 188 -37.96 -23.22 0.26
N ALA A 189 -37.96 -21.89 0.39
CA ALA A 189 -38.63 -20.99 -0.55
C ALA A 189 -37.87 -20.82 -1.88
N GLN A 190 -36.61 -21.23 -1.97
CA GLN A 190 -35.82 -21.10 -3.20
C GLN A 190 -36.19 -22.18 -4.24
N PRO A 191 -36.17 -21.84 -5.54
CA PRO A 191 -36.53 -22.79 -6.60
C PRO A 191 -35.55 -23.96 -6.62
N ALA A 192 -36.09 -25.19 -6.54
CA ALA A 192 -35.28 -26.42 -6.48
C ALA A 192 -34.42 -26.64 -7.74
N GLY A 193 -34.78 -26.05 -8.88
CA GLY A 193 -34.06 -26.16 -10.15
C GLY A 193 -32.85 -25.22 -10.30
N ALA A 194 -32.64 -24.28 -9.38
CA ALA A 194 -31.47 -23.39 -9.42
C ALA A 194 -30.23 -24.07 -8.81
N PRO A 195 -29.00 -23.69 -9.24
CA PRO A 195 -27.77 -24.20 -8.64
C PRO A 195 -27.71 -23.99 -7.12
N VAL A 196 -27.09 -24.92 -6.41
CA VAL A 196 -26.99 -24.89 -4.94
C VAL A 196 -26.41 -23.55 -4.46
N ALA A 197 -25.34 -23.08 -5.09
CA ALA A 197 -24.68 -21.82 -4.73
C ALA A 197 -25.64 -20.62 -4.85
N VAL A 198 -26.41 -20.54 -5.93
CA VAL A 198 -27.37 -19.44 -6.13
C VAL A 198 -28.48 -19.49 -5.09
N ARG A 199 -29.02 -20.68 -4.81
CA ARG A 199 -30.08 -20.86 -3.80
C ARG A 199 -29.61 -20.46 -2.40
N GLU A 200 -28.44 -20.96 -1.98
CA GLU A 200 -27.86 -20.65 -0.68
C GLU A 200 -27.48 -19.16 -0.57
N GLY A 201 -26.93 -18.57 -1.65
CA GLY A 201 -26.61 -17.15 -1.74
C GLY A 201 -27.83 -16.24 -1.61
N MET A 202 -28.93 -16.56 -2.30
CA MET A 202 -30.19 -15.83 -2.20
C MET A 202 -30.82 -15.97 -0.81
N ALA A 203 -30.82 -17.18 -0.24
CA ALA A 203 -31.33 -17.43 1.10
C ALA A 203 -30.53 -16.66 2.16
N LEU A 204 -29.19 -16.64 2.08
CA LEU A 204 -28.33 -15.87 2.97
C LEU A 204 -28.54 -14.37 2.84
N THR A 205 -28.68 -13.86 1.61
CA THR A 205 -28.94 -12.42 1.39
C THR A 205 -30.27 -12.03 2.04
N ALA A 206 -31.31 -12.85 1.86
CA ALA A 206 -32.60 -12.64 2.51
C ALA A 206 -32.51 -12.74 4.04
N LEU A 207 -31.70 -13.65 4.58
CA LEU A 207 -31.47 -13.81 6.01
C LEU A 207 -30.84 -12.53 6.60
N LEU A 208 -29.76 -12.04 6.00
CA LEU A 208 -29.08 -10.82 6.44
C LEU A 208 -30.01 -9.60 6.37
N MET A 209 -30.88 -9.52 5.37
CA MET A 209 -31.87 -8.44 5.28
C MET A 209 -33.00 -8.54 6.31
N GLN A 210 -33.48 -9.76 6.61
CA GLN A 210 -34.66 -9.97 7.47
C GLN A 210 -34.30 -10.06 8.95
N ALA A 211 -33.32 -10.89 9.28
CA ALA A 211 -32.88 -11.12 10.66
C ALA A 211 -31.89 -10.05 11.13
N LYS A 212 -31.31 -9.26 10.20
CA LYS A 212 -30.22 -8.30 10.49
C LYS A 212 -29.07 -8.94 11.28
N CYS A 213 -28.83 -10.22 11.04
CA CYS A 213 -27.78 -10.95 11.73
C CYS A 213 -26.40 -10.56 11.18
N ALA A 214 -25.39 -10.95 11.92
CA ALA A 214 -24.00 -10.80 11.56
C ALA A 214 -23.55 -11.71 10.39
N GLU A 215 -22.47 -11.31 9.68
CA GLU A 215 -21.83 -12.12 8.62
C GLU A 215 -21.39 -13.51 9.14
N GLU A 216 -20.80 -13.55 10.32
CA GLU A 216 -20.27 -14.74 10.99
C GLU A 216 -21.39 -15.66 11.47
N THR A 217 -22.57 -15.09 11.77
CA THR A 217 -23.79 -15.86 12.03
C THR A 217 -24.24 -16.55 10.74
N ALA A 218 -24.30 -15.82 9.63
CA ALA A 218 -24.64 -16.37 8.31
C ALA A 218 -23.64 -17.44 7.85
N GLU A 219 -22.34 -17.22 8.06
CA GLU A 219 -21.27 -18.20 7.82
C GLU A 219 -21.52 -19.48 8.63
N ALA A 220 -21.76 -19.36 9.94
CA ALA A 220 -21.95 -20.51 10.83
C ALA A 220 -23.21 -21.31 10.50
N VAL A 221 -24.32 -20.62 10.20
CA VAL A 221 -25.58 -21.26 9.78
C VAL A 221 -25.38 -22.01 8.46
N LEU A 222 -24.73 -21.39 7.48
CA LEU A 222 -24.46 -22.04 6.21
C LEU A 222 -23.50 -23.22 6.36
N LEU A 223 -22.42 -23.09 7.12
CA LEU A 223 -21.45 -24.17 7.34
C LEU A 223 -22.11 -25.41 7.94
N ALA A 224 -23.07 -25.23 8.84
CA ALA A 224 -23.80 -26.33 9.47
C ALA A 224 -24.81 -27.01 8.52
N LYS A 225 -25.36 -26.28 7.54
CA LYS A 225 -26.54 -26.71 6.76
C LYS A 225 -26.32 -26.80 5.26
N THR A 226 -25.15 -26.42 4.75
CA THR A 226 -24.89 -26.35 3.30
C THR A 226 -24.98 -27.72 2.64
N ALA A 227 -25.59 -27.75 1.45
CA ALA A 227 -25.61 -28.91 0.56
C ALA A 227 -24.35 -29.01 -0.31
N TYR A 228 -23.44 -28.04 -0.24
CA TYR A 228 -22.21 -28.01 -1.02
C TYR A 228 -21.27 -29.16 -0.64
N GLN A 229 -20.80 -29.87 -1.67
CA GLN A 229 -19.89 -31.04 -1.56
C GLN A 229 -18.55 -30.82 -2.26
N GLY A 230 -18.25 -29.58 -2.68
CA GLY A 230 -17.01 -29.28 -3.38
C GLY A 230 -15.78 -29.27 -2.48
N LYS A 231 -14.69 -28.68 -2.97
CA LYS A 231 -13.34 -28.86 -2.41
C LYS A 231 -13.21 -28.37 -0.97
N ASP A 232 -13.88 -27.28 -0.62
CA ASP A 232 -13.68 -26.63 0.66
C ASP A 232 -14.95 -25.96 1.21
N LYS A 233 -15.59 -26.63 2.17
CA LYS A 233 -16.85 -26.13 2.77
C LYS A 233 -16.67 -24.86 3.58
N ILE A 234 -15.51 -24.66 4.20
CA ILE A 234 -15.26 -23.48 5.04
C ILE A 234 -15.03 -22.26 4.14
N ALA A 235 -14.19 -22.40 3.11
CA ALA A 235 -13.97 -21.33 2.14
C ALA A 235 -15.27 -20.98 1.40
N TYR A 236 -16.09 -21.99 1.07
CA TYR A 236 -17.42 -21.79 0.52
C TYR A 236 -18.32 -20.96 1.43
N ALA A 237 -18.46 -21.35 2.71
CA ALA A 237 -19.34 -20.66 3.65
C ALA A 237 -18.89 -19.21 3.90
N ARG A 238 -17.58 -18.96 4.05
CA ARG A 238 -17.02 -17.61 4.21
C ARG A 238 -17.29 -16.75 2.98
N LYS A 239 -17.04 -17.27 1.78
CA LYS A 239 -17.27 -16.54 0.53
C LYS A 239 -18.76 -16.22 0.33
N ALA A 240 -19.62 -17.20 0.59
CA ALA A 240 -21.07 -17.04 0.45
C ALA A 240 -21.61 -15.99 1.43
N ALA A 241 -21.18 -16.00 2.69
CA ALA A 241 -21.55 -15.00 3.68
C ALA A 241 -21.07 -13.59 3.29
N ALA A 242 -19.81 -13.44 2.86
CA ALA A 242 -19.24 -12.16 2.44
C ALA A 242 -19.95 -11.57 1.19
N GLN A 243 -20.27 -12.40 0.21
CA GLN A 243 -21.01 -11.96 -0.99
C GLN A 243 -22.48 -11.67 -0.68
N ALA A 244 -23.12 -12.48 0.18
CA ALA A 244 -24.48 -12.19 0.65
C ALA A 244 -24.55 -10.88 1.45
N LEU A 245 -23.53 -10.56 2.25
CA LEU A 245 -23.39 -9.26 2.91
C LEU A 245 -23.33 -8.14 1.87
N THR A 246 -22.48 -8.29 0.86
CA THR A 246 -22.37 -7.32 -0.24
C THR A 246 -23.71 -7.11 -0.95
N ALA A 247 -24.43 -8.19 -1.26
CA ALA A 247 -25.75 -8.13 -1.89
C ALA A 247 -26.80 -7.46 -0.99
N ALA A 248 -26.82 -7.77 0.31
CA ALA A 248 -27.70 -7.13 1.29
C ALA A 248 -27.41 -5.61 1.40
N PHE A 249 -26.14 -5.22 1.34
CA PHE A 249 -25.74 -3.82 1.32
C PHE A 249 -26.12 -3.10 0.04
N ARG A 250 -26.10 -3.77 -1.11
CA ARG A 250 -26.66 -3.20 -2.35
C ARG A 250 -28.15 -2.87 -2.17
N TYR A 251 -28.93 -3.74 -1.53
CA TYR A 251 -30.32 -3.42 -1.19
C TYR A 251 -30.45 -2.20 -0.27
N ALA A 252 -29.60 -2.07 0.76
CA ALA A 252 -29.60 -0.89 1.62
C ALA A 252 -29.26 0.39 0.84
N ARG A 253 -28.33 0.32 -0.12
CA ARG A 253 -27.99 1.43 -1.02
C ARG A 253 -29.13 1.78 -1.97
N LEU A 254 -29.87 0.80 -2.47
CA LEU A 254 -31.10 1.05 -3.22
C LEU A 254 -32.11 1.83 -2.36
N ASP A 255 -32.27 1.48 -1.08
CA ASP A 255 -33.18 2.19 -0.18
C ASP A 255 -32.73 3.65 0.07
N ALA A 256 -31.42 3.89 0.11
CA ALA A 256 -30.82 5.22 0.23
C ALA A 256 -30.79 6.04 -1.08
N ALA A 257 -31.11 5.43 -2.24
CA ALA A 257 -31.06 6.11 -3.53
C ALA A 257 -32.03 7.32 -3.60
N PRO A 258 -31.69 8.39 -4.36
CA PRO A 258 -32.57 9.54 -4.53
C PRO A 258 -33.87 9.16 -5.24
N ALA A 259 -34.84 10.08 -5.27
CA ALA A 259 -36.05 9.88 -6.07
C ALA A 259 -35.70 9.81 -7.56
N VAL A 260 -36.49 9.07 -8.35
CA VAL A 260 -36.24 8.90 -9.80
C VAL A 260 -36.14 10.25 -10.54
N ALA A 261 -36.91 11.26 -10.11
CA ALA A 261 -36.88 12.60 -10.69
C ALA A 261 -35.57 13.37 -10.43
N GLU A 262 -34.82 13.01 -9.39
CA GLU A 262 -33.56 13.65 -8.97
C GLU A 262 -32.33 12.81 -9.38
N ALA A 263 -32.56 11.57 -9.81
CA ALA A 263 -31.51 10.64 -10.16
C ALA A 263 -30.91 10.97 -11.53
N LYS A 264 -29.59 10.82 -11.65
CA LYS A 264 -28.83 11.04 -12.88
C LYS A 264 -28.31 9.72 -13.44
N ALA A 265 -28.31 9.60 -14.76
CA ALA A 265 -27.70 8.48 -15.47
C ALA A 265 -26.17 8.52 -15.32
N GLY A 266 -25.58 7.36 -15.08
CA GLY A 266 -24.15 7.22 -14.73
C GLY A 266 -23.85 7.42 -13.25
N GLU A 267 -24.85 7.70 -12.41
CA GLU A 267 -24.68 7.85 -10.96
C GLU A 267 -25.62 6.90 -10.21
N ASN A 268 -26.93 7.15 -10.28
CA ASN A 268 -27.91 6.53 -9.38
C ASN A 268 -29.26 6.22 -10.06
N LEU A 269 -29.40 6.39 -11.38
CA LEU A 269 -30.69 6.28 -12.06
C LEU A 269 -31.27 4.87 -11.95
N TYR A 270 -30.47 3.86 -12.27
CA TYR A 270 -30.84 2.46 -12.12
C TYR A 270 -31.22 2.13 -10.67
N ALA A 271 -30.45 2.61 -9.69
CA ALA A 271 -30.73 2.39 -8.27
C ALA A 271 -32.08 3.00 -7.84
N ALA A 272 -32.36 4.23 -8.29
CA ALA A 272 -33.63 4.92 -8.03
C ALA A 272 -34.82 4.18 -8.68
N CYS A 273 -34.65 3.66 -9.90
CA CYS A 273 -35.68 2.85 -10.56
C CYS A 273 -35.94 1.53 -9.82
N CYS A 274 -34.90 0.84 -9.36
CA CYS A 274 -35.03 -0.36 -8.53
C CYS A 274 -35.76 -0.05 -7.21
N LYS A 275 -35.46 1.08 -6.56
CA LYS A 275 -36.17 1.56 -5.36
C LYS A 275 -37.65 1.80 -5.63
N ASP A 276 -38.00 2.56 -6.68
CA ASP A 276 -39.39 2.85 -7.03
C ASP A 276 -40.17 1.57 -7.38
N TYR A 277 -39.55 0.66 -8.14
CA TYR A 277 -40.14 -0.61 -8.53
C TYR A 277 -40.46 -1.49 -7.32
N ARG A 278 -39.51 -1.63 -6.38
CA ARG A 278 -39.71 -2.36 -5.10
C ARG A 278 -40.87 -1.76 -4.31
N LYS A 279 -40.90 -0.43 -4.19
CA LYS A 279 -41.96 0.29 -3.47
C LYS A 279 -43.34 0.07 -4.09
N ARG A 280 -43.45 0.14 -5.43
CA ARG A 280 -44.72 -0.04 -6.16
C ARG A 280 -45.27 -1.46 -6.05
N LEU A 281 -44.41 -2.47 -6.11
CA LEU A 281 -44.84 -3.88 -6.04
C LEU A 281 -44.86 -4.47 -4.63
N GLY A 282 -44.47 -3.70 -3.61
CA GLY A 282 -44.36 -4.20 -2.24
C GLY A 282 -43.33 -5.33 -2.08
N LYS A 283 -42.36 -5.43 -3.00
CA LYS A 283 -41.36 -6.49 -3.02
C LYS A 283 -40.12 -6.08 -2.23
N ARG A 284 -39.66 -6.95 -1.33
CA ARG A 284 -38.41 -6.74 -0.58
C ARG A 284 -37.16 -7.08 -1.40
N VAL A 285 -37.22 -8.16 -2.16
CA VAL A 285 -36.13 -8.71 -2.98
C VAL A 285 -36.56 -8.66 -4.45
N LEU A 286 -35.66 -8.28 -5.34
CA LEU A 286 -35.88 -8.23 -6.80
C LEU A 286 -35.51 -9.58 -7.42
N THR A 287 -36.32 -10.06 -8.37
CA THR A 287 -35.97 -11.23 -9.19
C THR A 287 -35.23 -10.82 -10.46
N TYR A 288 -34.61 -11.78 -11.14
CA TYR A 288 -33.94 -11.53 -12.43
C TYR A 288 -34.86 -10.84 -13.44
N ALA A 289 -36.09 -11.33 -13.58
CA ALA A 289 -37.09 -10.74 -14.46
C ALA A 289 -37.48 -9.31 -14.04
N ASP A 290 -37.43 -8.97 -12.75
CA ASP A 290 -37.73 -7.62 -12.28
C ASP A 290 -36.64 -6.63 -12.70
N GLU A 291 -35.36 -6.95 -12.45
CA GLU A 291 -34.23 -6.10 -12.85
C GLU A 291 -34.09 -5.97 -14.37
N GLN A 292 -34.28 -7.06 -15.10
CA GLN A 292 -34.26 -7.06 -16.57
C GLN A 292 -35.36 -6.15 -17.15
N ARG A 293 -36.56 -6.13 -16.55
CA ARG A 293 -37.63 -5.21 -16.96
C ARG A 293 -37.23 -3.76 -16.75
N ILE A 294 -36.65 -3.43 -15.59
CA ILE A 294 -36.18 -2.08 -15.30
C ILE A 294 -35.14 -1.65 -16.33
N LEU A 295 -34.16 -2.50 -16.61
CA LEU A 295 -33.12 -2.20 -17.60
C LEU A 295 -33.68 -2.06 -19.01
N SER A 296 -34.64 -2.89 -19.41
CA SER A 296 -35.29 -2.76 -20.72
C SER A 296 -36.02 -1.42 -20.89
N VAL A 297 -36.56 -0.86 -19.81
CA VAL A 297 -37.20 0.47 -19.82
C VAL A 297 -36.15 1.57 -19.94
N LEU A 298 -35.06 1.48 -19.17
CA LEU A 298 -33.96 2.44 -19.22
C LEU A 298 -33.29 2.48 -20.62
N GLN A 299 -33.09 1.31 -21.23
CA GLN A 299 -32.55 1.20 -22.59
C GLN A 299 -33.50 1.80 -23.64
N LYS A 300 -34.81 1.52 -23.55
CA LYS A 300 -35.82 2.17 -24.41
C LYS A 300 -35.87 3.68 -24.22
N GLY A 301 -35.51 4.17 -23.03
CA GLY A 301 -35.36 5.59 -22.73
C GLY A 301 -34.11 6.25 -23.36
N GLY A 302 -33.27 5.48 -24.08
CA GLY A 302 -32.10 6.00 -24.78
C GLY A 302 -30.87 6.22 -23.90
N ILE A 303 -30.81 5.61 -22.70
CA ILE A 303 -29.63 5.68 -21.84
C ILE A 303 -28.50 4.85 -22.46
N ASP A 304 -27.29 5.40 -22.44
CA ASP A 304 -26.10 4.75 -22.99
C ASP A 304 -25.79 3.42 -22.29
N LYS A 305 -25.44 2.39 -23.09
CA LYS A 305 -25.17 1.03 -22.58
C LYS A 305 -23.99 1.02 -21.60
N LYS A 306 -22.93 1.83 -21.82
CA LYS A 306 -21.75 1.82 -20.95
C LYS A 306 -22.07 2.40 -19.57
N LEU A 307 -22.83 3.50 -19.52
CA LEU A 307 -23.30 4.08 -18.26
C LEU A 307 -24.17 3.08 -17.47
N LEU A 308 -25.06 2.36 -18.17
CA LEU A 308 -25.85 1.31 -17.53
C LEU A 308 -24.99 0.15 -17.03
N THR A 309 -23.96 -0.28 -17.78
CA THR A 309 -23.02 -1.30 -17.32
C THR A 309 -22.37 -0.91 -16.00
N GLU A 310 -21.89 0.32 -15.88
CA GLU A 310 -21.26 0.82 -14.65
C GLU A 310 -22.26 0.90 -13.49
N GLU A 311 -23.46 1.45 -13.72
CA GLU A 311 -24.50 1.53 -12.68
C GLU A 311 -24.98 0.14 -12.22
N VAL A 312 -25.19 -0.81 -13.14
CA VAL A 312 -25.62 -2.18 -12.80
C VAL A 312 -24.51 -2.90 -12.04
N ALA A 313 -23.26 -2.80 -12.51
CA ALA A 313 -22.12 -3.41 -11.83
C ALA A 313 -21.94 -2.88 -10.40
N ALA A 314 -22.27 -1.61 -10.16
CA ALA A 314 -22.20 -0.97 -8.84
C ALA A 314 -23.40 -1.31 -7.93
N HIS A 315 -24.62 -1.31 -8.48
CA HIS A 315 -25.84 -1.27 -7.67
C HIS A 315 -26.72 -2.52 -7.73
N SER A 316 -26.58 -3.41 -8.73
CA SER A 316 -27.45 -4.59 -8.88
C SER A 316 -27.23 -5.61 -7.75
N PRO A 317 -28.23 -5.88 -6.89
CA PRO A 317 -28.09 -6.93 -5.88
C PRO A 317 -27.95 -8.33 -6.48
N LEU A 318 -28.61 -8.61 -7.62
CA LEU A 318 -28.48 -9.89 -8.30
C LEU A 318 -27.07 -10.16 -8.81
N ALA A 319 -26.42 -9.16 -9.41
CA ALA A 319 -25.04 -9.31 -9.87
C ALA A 319 -24.02 -9.51 -8.72
N ALA A 320 -24.40 -9.20 -7.48
CA ALA A 320 -23.60 -9.48 -6.28
C ALA A 320 -23.98 -10.79 -5.58
N THR A 321 -25.03 -11.46 -6.03
CA THR A 321 -25.52 -12.69 -5.38
C THR A 321 -24.50 -13.81 -5.56
N PHE A 322 -24.20 -14.51 -4.47
CA PHE A 322 -23.30 -15.66 -4.48
C PHE A 322 -23.78 -16.75 -5.46
N GLY A 323 -22.82 -17.40 -6.12
CA GLY A 323 -23.09 -18.42 -7.14
C GLY A 323 -23.32 -17.88 -8.55
N ARG A 324 -23.33 -16.55 -8.73
CA ARG A 324 -23.36 -15.91 -10.05
C ARG A 324 -22.00 -15.32 -10.40
N GLU A 325 -21.64 -15.35 -11.68
CA GLU A 325 -20.46 -14.64 -12.15
C GLU A 325 -20.83 -13.17 -12.39
N LYS A 326 -20.12 -12.24 -11.73
CA LYS A 326 -20.50 -10.82 -11.69
C LYS A 326 -20.60 -10.20 -13.09
N ASP A 327 -19.58 -10.37 -13.92
CA ASP A 327 -19.50 -9.69 -15.21
C ASP A 327 -20.47 -10.32 -16.21
N ALA A 328 -20.59 -11.65 -16.22
CA ALA A 328 -21.63 -12.35 -16.98
C ALA A 328 -23.05 -11.97 -16.52
N ALA A 329 -23.29 -11.79 -15.22
CA ALA A 329 -24.59 -11.37 -14.70
C ALA A 329 -24.96 -9.95 -15.17
N VAL A 330 -24.01 -9.02 -15.14
CA VAL A 330 -24.23 -7.65 -15.67
C VAL A 330 -24.49 -7.70 -17.17
N ALA A 331 -23.72 -8.48 -17.93
CA ALA A 331 -23.90 -8.63 -19.37
C ALA A 331 -25.28 -9.22 -19.71
N ALA A 332 -25.64 -10.34 -19.10
CA ALA A 332 -26.92 -11.02 -19.32
C ALA A 332 -28.13 -10.12 -19.00
N LEU A 333 -28.06 -9.36 -17.89
CA LEU A 333 -29.11 -8.41 -17.51
C LEU A 333 -29.31 -7.31 -18.57
N LEU A 334 -28.22 -6.84 -19.21
CA LEU A 334 -28.27 -5.81 -20.23
C LEU A 334 -28.65 -6.34 -21.61
N GLU A 335 -28.26 -7.56 -21.94
CA GLU A 335 -28.55 -8.17 -23.25
C GLU A 335 -29.91 -8.86 -23.28
N GLY A 336 -30.47 -9.11 -22.09
CA GLY A 336 -31.76 -9.73 -21.91
C GLY A 336 -31.71 -11.25 -22.06
N ASP A 337 -30.56 -11.84 -21.78
CA ASP A 337 -30.34 -13.28 -21.84
C ASP A 337 -31.10 -14.02 -20.73
N ALA A 338 -31.11 -15.35 -20.82
CA ALA A 338 -31.72 -16.20 -19.81
C ALA A 338 -30.95 -16.12 -18.48
N GLU A 339 -31.67 -16.27 -17.36
CA GLU A 339 -31.09 -16.20 -16.01
C GLU A 339 -29.92 -17.18 -15.80
N GLN A 340 -29.98 -18.35 -16.44
CA GLN A 340 -28.95 -19.38 -16.37
C GLN A 340 -27.60 -18.93 -16.93
N ALA A 341 -27.58 -17.91 -17.80
CA ALA A 341 -26.33 -17.33 -18.31
C ALA A 341 -25.52 -16.61 -17.23
N THR A 342 -26.13 -16.32 -16.08
CA THR A 342 -25.47 -15.67 -14.94
C THR A 342 -24.84 -16.65 -13.96
N ASP A 343 -25.21 -17.93 -14.03
CA ASP A 343 -24.77 -18.94 -13.07
C ASP A 343 -23.26 -19.22 -13.24
N ALA A 344 -22.56 -19.38 -12.12
CA ALA A 344 -21.15 -19.76 -12.18
C ALA A 344 -20.99 -21.14 -12.84
N LEU A 345 -20.20 -21.19 -13.93
CA LEU A 345 -19.95 -22.42 -14.69
C LEU A 345 -18.97 -23.37 -14.00
N VAL A 346 -18.21 -22.87 -13.02
CA VAL A 346 -17.17 -23.59 -12.28
C VAL A 346 -17.51 -23.57 -10.79
N ASP A 347 -16.84 -24.42 -10.01
CA ASP A 347 -16.89 -24.39 -8.55
C ASP A 347 -16.79 -22.93 -8.05
N PRO A 348 -17.78 -22.43 -7.28
CA PRO A 348 -17.77 -21.06 -6.81
C PRO A 348 -16.58 -20.76 -5.87
N VAL A 349 -15.90 -21.77 -5.33
CA VAL A 349 -14.68 -21.60 -4.54
C VAL A 349 -13.45 -21.67 -5.43
N THR A 350 -12.70 -20.57 -5.48
CA THR A 350 -11.44 -20.48 -6.21
C THR A 350 -10.24 -20.80 -5.29
N PRO A 351 -9.07 -21.15 -5.85
CA PRO A 351 -7.86 -21.30 -5.05
C PRO A 351 -7.47 -20.03 -4.28
N ALA A 352 -7.83 -18.84 -4.79
CA ALA A 352 -7.64 -17.56 -4.10
C ALA A 352 -8.47 -17.45 -2.81
N ASP A 353 -9.73 -17.94 -2.83
CA ASP A 353 -10.59 -17.95 -1.65
C ASP A 353 -10.04 -18.92 -0.58
N ILE A 354 -9.51 -20.06 -1.02
CA ILE A 354 -8.86 -21.05 -0.14
C ILE A 354 -7.59 -20.45 0.50
N TYR A 355 -6.78 -19.74 -0.28
CA TYR A 355 -5.59 -19.03 0.20
C TYR A 355 -5.93 -18.03 1.31
N GLN A 356 -6.90 -17.14 1.05
CA GLN A 356 -7.34 -16.14 2.03
C GLN A 356 -7.89 -16.80 3.31
N ARG A 357 -8.65 -17.89 3.15
CA ARG A 357 -9.13 -18.67 4.31
C ARG A 357 -7.95 -19.22 5.11
N ILE A 358 -6.98 -19.87 4.48
CA ILE A 358 -5.81 -20.45 5.18
C ILE A 358 -5.08 -19.38 6.00
N LEU A 359 -4.84 -18.21 5.41
CA LEU A 359 -4.20 -17.10 6.14
C LEU A 359 -5.04 -16.64 7.34
N THR A 360 -6.36 -16.58 7.17
CA THR A 360 -7.28 -16.23 8.26
C THR A 360 -7.25 -17.28 9.36
N ASP A 361 -7.19 -18.58 9.01
CA ASP A 361 -7.16 -19.67 9.99
C ASP A 361 -5.86 -19.66 10.83
N TYR A 362 -4.71 -19.38 10.20
CA TYR A 362 -3.45 -19.17 10.93
C TYR A 362 -3.54 -17.97 11.86
N ASP A 363 -4.11 -16.87 11.38
CA ASP A 363 -4.20 -15.65 12.16
C ASP A 363 -5.17 -15.80 13.35
N GLU A 364 -6.31 -16.46 13.15
CA GLU A 364 -7.26 -16.82 14.21
C GLU A 364 -6.59 -17.74 15.25
N ALA A 365 -5.83 -18.75 14.82
CA ALA A 365 -5.12 -19.66 15.73
C ALA A 365 -4.06 -18.94 16.58
N LEU A 366 -3.27 -18.06 15.96
CA LEU A 366 -2.30 -17.22 16.66
C LEU A 366 -2.98 -16.29 17.68
N LEU A 367 -4.14 -15.76 17.33
CA LEU A 367 -4.91 -14.82 18.17
C LEU A 367 -5.48 -15.54 19.39
N GLN A 368 -6.00 -16.76 19.20
CA GLN A 368 -6.48 -17.64 20.28
C GLN A 368 -5.33 -18.06 21.22
N SER A 369 -4.15 -18.34 20.67
CA SER A 369 -2.96 -18.67 21.46
C SER A 369 -2.39 -17.48 22.24
N GLY A 370 -2.75 -16.25 21.87
CA GLY A 370 -2.29 -15.02 22.51
C GLY A 370 -0.90 -14.58 22.05
N VAL A 371 -0.49 -14.98 20.85
CA VAL A 371 0.77 -14.55 20.22
C VAL A 371 0.66 -13.09 19.81
N SER A 372 1.72 -12.32 20.07
CA SER A 372 1.74 -10.86 19.83
C SER A 372 1.87 -10.50 18.35
N GLU A 373 2.64 -11.28 17.60
CA GLU A 373 2.84 -11.12 16.16
C GLU A 373 1.85 -12.00 15.35
N GLY A 374 1.19 -11.38 14.37
CA GLY A 374 0.21 -12.05 13.52
C GLY A 374 0.74 -12.45 12.15
N VAL A 375 -0.16 -12.88 11.27
CA VAL A 375 0.20 -13.24 9.88
C VAL A 375 0.78 -12.07 9.09
N ALA A 376 0.36 -10.83 9.40
CA ALA A 376 0.88 -9.64 8.73
C ALA A 376 2.37 -9.37 9.06
N ALA A 377 2.84 -9.74 10.25
CA ALA A 377 4.21 -9.48 10.69
C ALA A 377 5.24 -10.40 10.00
N ASP A 378 4.86 -11.64 9.65
CA ASP A 378 5.69 -12.62 8.94
C ASP A 378 4.96 -13.16 7.71
N ARG A 379 4.50 -12.25 6.85
CA ARG A 379 3.73 -12.58 5.65
C ARG A 379 4.45 -13.61 4.74
N PRO A 380 5.78 -13.53 4.50
CA PRO A 380 6.49 -14.50 3.66
C PRO A 380 6.40 -15.95 4.18
N ARG A 381 6.43 -16.17 5.49
CA ARG A 381 6.25 -17.52 6.07
C ARG A 381 4.86 -18.07 5.77
N TYR A 382 3.81 -17.31 6.04
CA TYR A 382 2.44 -17.78 5.82
C TYR A 382 2.09 -17.91 4.34
N ASN A 383 2.69 -17.09 3.47
CA ASN A 383 2.61 -17.25 2.02
C ASN A 383 3.14 -18.63 1.59
N ARG A 384 4.29 -19.07 2.11
CA ARG A 384 4.87 -20.40 1.83
C ARG A 384 3.98 -21.53 2.33
N LEU A 385 3.46 -21.43 3.56
CA LEU A 385 2.55 -22.43 4.13
C LEU A 385 1.24 -22.54 3.33
N ALA A 386 0.65 -21.41 2.94
CA ALA A 386 -0.56 -21.38 2.13
C ALA A 386 -0.33 -21.90 0.70
N ALA A 387 0.78 -21.50 0.06
CA ALA A 387 1.19 -22.01 -1.25
C ALA A 387 1.38 -23.54 -1.24
N LYS A 388 2.06 -24.07 -0.21
CA LYS A 388 2.21 -25.51 -0.01
C LYS A 388 0.86 -26.21 0.07
N ALA A 389 -0.04 -25.70 0.91
CA ALA A 389 -1.37 -26.29 1.08
C ALA A 389 -2.18 -26.25 -0.23
N LEU A 390 -2.12 -25.16 -0.99
CA LEU A 390 -2.77 -25.07 -2.30
C LEU A 390 -2.25 -26.10 -3.30
N LEU A 391 -0.93 -26.25 -3.42
CA LEU A 391 -0.31 -27.21 -4.34
C LEU A 391 -0.59 -28.66 -3.94
N THR A 392 -0.49 -28.98 -2.65
CA THR A 392 -0.51 -30.38 -2.17
C THR A 392 -1.91 -30.88 -1.81
N LYS A 393 -2.70 -30.08 -1.09
CA LYS A 393 -4.01 -30.48 -0.55
C LYS A 393 -5.16 -30.14 -1.50
N TYR A 394 -5.08 -29.01 -2.19
CA TYR A 394 -6.17 -28.50 -3.03
C TYR A 394 -5.93 -28.65 -4.55
N GLY A 395 -4.72 -29.10 -4.93
CA GLY A 395 -4.34 -29.40 -6.31
C GLY A 395 -4.38 -28.17 -7.22
N ALA A 396 -4.05 -26.99 -6.71
CA ALA A 396 -3.91 -25.77 -7.52
C ALA A 396 -2.69 -25.89 -8.44
N SER A 397 -2.74 -25.27 -9.63
CA SER A 397 -1.57 -25.21 -10.51
C SER A 397 -0.53 -24.22 -9.97
N GLU A 398 0.73 -24.36 -10.39
CA GLU A 398 1.78 -23.40 -10.02
C GLU A 398 1.44 -21.99 -10.51
N ASP A 399 0.92 -21.87 -11.73
CA ASP A 399 0.55 -20.59 -12.33
C ASP A 399 -0.57 -19.90 -11.53
N ASP A 400 -1.59 -20.66 -11.08
CA ASP A 400 -2.65 -20.12 -10.21
C ASP A 400 -2.07 -19.60 -8.89
N VAL A 401 -1.14 -20.35 -8.28
CA VAL A 401 -0.52 -19.95 -7.01
C VAL A 401 0.36 -18.70 -7.20
N LYS A 402 1.09 -18.58 -8.31
CA LYS A 402 1.86 -17.38 -8.64
C LYS A 402 0.95 -16.16 -8.80
N GLU A 403 -0.16 -16.29 -9.52
CA GLU A 403 -1.13 -15.20 -9.68
C GLU A 403 -1.70 -14.76 -8.33
N ILE A 404 -2.04 -15.73 -7.47
CA ILE A 404 -2.56 -15.47 -6.12
C ILE A 404 -1.53 -14.75 -5.26
N LEU A 405 -0.27 -15.17 -5.29
CA LEU A 405 0.81 -14.53 -4.52
C LEU A 405 1.09 -13.11 -5.02
N LYS A 406 1.09 -12.87 -6.33
CA LYS A 406 1.22 -11.52 -6.90
C LYS A 406 0.08 -10.61 -6.43
N ARG A 407 -1.15 -11.12 -6.39
CA ARG A 407 -2.34 -10.32 -6.12
C ARG A 407 -2.64 -10.13 -4.63
N TYR A 408 -2.38 -11.14 -3.80
CA TYR A 408 -2.78 -11.18 -2.38
C TYR A 408 -1.61 -11.42 -1.42
N GLY A 409 -0.42 -11.70 -1.93
CA GLY A 409 0.76 -12.03 -1.11
C GLY A 409 1.37 -10.85 -0.35
N LYS A 410 0.97 -9.60 -0.66
CA LYS A 410 1.61 -8.37 -0.18
C LYS A 410 3.14 -8.40 -0.38
N LEU A 411 3.56 -8.81 -1.58
CA LEU A 411 4.95 -8.91 -1.98
C LEU A 411 5.45 -7.56 -2.50
N SER A 412 6.71 -7.24 -2.21
CA SER A 412 7.40 -6.10 -2.83
C SER A 412 7.58 -6.30 -4.34
N ASP A 413 7.90 -5.23 -5.07
CA ASP A 413 8.10 -5.29 -6.53
C ASP A 413 9.21 -6.29 -6.92
N GLU A 414 10.24 -6.45 -6.09
CA GLU A 414 11.33 -7.41 -6.27
C GLU A 414 10.86 -8.86 -6.08
N GLU A 415 10.02 -9.09 -5.06
CA GLU A 415 9.45 -10.40 -4.72
C GLU A 415 8.34 -10.84 -5.70
N GLN A 416 7.79 -9.91 -6.49
CA GLN A 416 6.81 -10.21 -7.53
C GLN A 416 7.43 -10.75 -8.83
N SER A 417 8.77 -10.73 -8.95
CA SER A 417 9.48 -11.32 -10.08
C SER A 417 9.21 -12.82 -10.20
N ASP A 418 9.16 -13.33 -11.43
CA ASP A 418 8.86 -14.76 -11.67
C ASP A 418 9.91 -15.67 -11.02
N ASP A 419 11.19 -15.28 -11.04
CA ASP A 419 12.29 -16.01 -10.39
C ASP A 419 12.13 -16.07 -8.86
N ALA A 420 11.70 -14.96 -8.22
CA ALA A 420 11.47 -14.92 -6.78
C ALA A 420 10.26 -15.78 -6.38
N LEU A 421 9.20 -15.76 -7.19
CA LEU A 421 8.03 -16.63 -6.98
C LEU A 421 8.38 -18.10 -7.16
N ASP A 422 9.20 -18.44 -8.15
CA ASP A 422 9.68 -19.81 -8.35
C ASP A 422 10.54 -20.29 -7.17
N ALA A 423 11.40 -19.42 -6.64
CA ALA A 423 12.14 -19.70 -5.42
C ALA A 423 11.19 -19.94 -4.23
N LEU A 424 10.18 -19.09 -4.05
CA LEU A 424 9.17 -19.22 -2.99
C LEU A 424 8.38 -20.54 -3.12
N LEU A 425 7.96 -20.91 -4.33
CA LEU A 425 7.25 -22.17 -4.56
C LEU A 425 8.13 -23.39 -4.28
N ARG A 426 9.42 -23.34 -4.63
CA ARG A 426 10.38 -24.39 -4.29
C ARG A 426 10.55 -24.52 -2.77
N GLU A 427 10.72 -23.41 -2.07
CA GLU A 427 10.77 -23.40 -0.60
C GLU A 427 9.46 -23.90 0.03
N ALA A 428 8.31 -23.52 -0.53
CA ALA A 428 7.01 -23.96 -0.03
C ALA A 428 6.84 -25.48 -0.12
N ARG A 429 7.42 -26.14 -1.14
CA ARG A 429 7.41 -27.61 -1.24
C ARG A 429 8.23 -28.28 -0.14
N GLU A 430 9.36 -27.67 0.21
CA GLU A 430 10.29 -28.17 1.22
C GLU A 430 9.84 -27.82 2.66
N ALA A 431 9.03 -26.77 2.84
CA ALA A 431 8.53 -26.33 4.13
C ALA A 431 7.75 -27.47 4.84
N PRO A 432 7.81 -27.60 6.17
CA PRO A 432 6.98 -28.56 6.90
C PRO A 432 5.49 -28.23 6.73
N SER A 433 4.63 -29.27 6.73
CA SER A 433 3.18 -29.05 6.80
C SER A 433 2.83 -28.84 8.26
N GLU A 434 2.62 -27.59 8.66
CA GLU A 434 2.27 -27.23 10.03
C GLU A 434 0.77 -26.98 10.11
N GLU A 435 0.09 -27.50 11.14
CA GLU A 435 -1.31 -27.15 11.39
C GLU A 435 -1.38 -25.80 12.14
N PRO A 436 -2.38 -24.95 11.87
CA PRO A 436 -2.48 -23.61 12.47
C PRO A 436 -2.35 -23.57 13.99
N GLN A 437 -3.02 -24.49 14.70
CA GLN A 437 -3.03 -24.54 16.16
C GLN A 437 -1.66 -24.98 16.72
N ALA A 438 -1.09 -26.05 16.19
CA ALA A 438 0.20 -26.56 16.62
C ALA A 438 1.31 -25.52 16.43
N LEU A 439 1.28 -24.82 15.29
CA LEU A 439 2.23 -23.75 15.02
C LEU A 439 2.07 -22.57 16.00
N ALA A 440 0.83 -22.17 16.27
CA ALA A 440 0.56 -21.07 17.18
C ALA A 440 1.05 -21.38 18.61
N GLU A 441 0.90 -22.63 19.07
CA GLU A 441 1.42 -23.07 20.37
C GLU A 441 2.95 -23.07 20.40
N GLU A 442 3.62 -23.51 19.34
CA GLU A 442 5.09 -23.47 19.24
C GLU A 442 5.63 -22.03 19.28
N ILE A 443 5.00 -21.11 18.55
CA ILE A 443 5.40 -19.69 18.53
C ILE A 443 5.20 -19.08 19.92
N LYS A 444 4.06 -19.36 20.57
CA LYS A 444 3.79 -18.89 21.94
C LYS A 444 4.87 -19.33 22.92
N GLN A 445 5.33 -20.59 22.84
CA GLN A 445 6.42 -21.09 23.69
C GLN A 445 7.74 -20.33 23.42
N LYS A 446 8.02 -20.00 22.17
CA LYS A 446 9.21 -19.21 21.79
C LYS A 446 9.13 -17.75 22.26
N GLU A 447 7.97 -17.11 22.22
CA GLU A 447 7.77 -15.74 22.74
C GLU A 447 7.94 -15.64 24.27
N GLN A 448 7.61 -16.71 25.00
CA GLN A 448 7.82 -16.79 26.45
C GLN A 448 9.30 -16.94 26.84
N THR A 449 10.18 -17.16 25.87
CA THR A 449 11.62 -17.24 26.10
C THR A 449 12.22 -15.83 25.99
N PRO A 450 12.83 -15.26 27.05
CA PRO A 450 13.30 -13.89 27.01
C PRO A 450 14.43 -13.73 25.98
N LYS A 451 14.16 -12.99 24.90
CA LYS A 451 15.17 -12.50 23.95
C LYS A 451 15.64 -11.11 24.39
N GLN A 452 16.92 -10.80 24.14
CA GLN A 452 17.50 -9.47 24.36
C GLN A 452 16.64 -8.40 23.65
N GLU A 453 16.34 -7.32 24.36
CA GLU A 453 15.63 -6.16 23.81
C GLU A 453 16.46 -5.57 22.66
N GLU A 454 15.95 -5.67 21.44
CA GLU A 454 16.48 -4.92 20.31
C GLU A 454 16.26 -3.42 20.57
N PRO A 455 17.24 -2.56 20.24
CA PRO A 455 17.10 -1.13 20.46
C PRO A 455 15.89 -0.60 19.68
N ALA A 456 15.13 0.31 20.31
CA ALA A 456 13.99 0.96 19.69
C ALA A 456 14.40 1.61 18.36
N LYS A 457 13.79 1.15 17.25
CA LYS A 457 13.95 1.80 15.95
C LYS A 457 13.28 3.16 16.03
N ILE A 458 14.07 4.21 15.82
CA ILE A 458 13.59 5.60 15.79
C ILE A 458 12.70 5.78 14.55
N TRP A 459 11.56 6.45 14.72
CA TRP A 459 10.66 6.81 13.63
C TRP A 459 11.41 7.63 12.56
N ASN A 460 11.42 7.17 11.32
CA ASN A 460 12.20 7.73 10.20
C ASN A 460 11.34 8.43 9.12
N GLY A 461 10.11 8.84 9.46
CA GLY A 461 9.23 9.58 8.54
C GLY A 461 8.67 8.78 7.35
N ARG A 462 7.62 9.31 6.73
CA ARG A 462 6.97 8.77 5.50
C ARG A 462 7.61 9.30 4.21
N HIS A 463 8.81 9.86 4.28
CA HIS A 463 9.66 9.92 3.12
C HIS A 463 10.25 8.52 2.94
N LYS A 464 10.38 8.02 1.70
CA LYS A 464 11.39 7.00 1.44
C LYS A 464 12.72 7.63 1.84
N SER A 465 13.08 7.46 3.10
CA SER A 465 14.35 7.82 3.66
C SER A 465 15.31 6.92 2.92
N ILE A 466 16.11 7.51 2.03
CA ILE A 466 17.41 6.95 1.73
C ILE A 466 17.99 6.68 3.11
N ALA A 467 18.23 5.40 3.42
CA ALA A 467 18.75 5.01 4.71
C ALA A 467 19.91 5.94 5.07
N PRO A 468 20.07 6.37 6.33
CA PRO A 468 21.31 7.03 6.74
C PRO A 468 22.45 6.13 6.25
N HIS A 469 23.28 6.63 5.33
CA HIS A 469 24.40 5.86 4.81
C HIS A 469 25.30 5.54 6.01
N GLU A 470 25.31 4.29 6.45
CA GLU A 470 26.14 3.86 7.58
C GLU A 470 27.60 3.95 7.14
N GLN A 471 28.32 4.97 7.62
CA GLN A 471 29.76 5.04 7.42
C GLN A 471 30.39 3.78 8.02
N LYS A 472 31.03 2.96 7.16
CA LYS A 472 31.62 1.67 7.56
C LYS A 472 32.70 1.79 8.64
N HIS A 473 33.23 3.00 8.85
CA HIS A 473 34.30 3.28 9.81
C HIS A 473 34.03 4.55 10.63
N ALA A 474 34.41 4.53 11.91
CA ALA A 474 34.24 5.68 12.79
C ALA A 474 35.03 6.91 12.27
N PRO A 475 34.40 8.11 12.22
CA PRO A 475 35.07 9.31 11.74
C PRO A 475 36.19 9.74 12.71
N ALA A 476 37.27 10.32 12.18
CA ALA A 476 38.31 10.90 13.01
C ALA A 476 37.75 12.04 13.86
N THR A 477 37.96 11.97 15.18
CA THR A 477 37.41 12.94 16.15
C THR A 477 38.43 13.97 16.61
N GLU A 478 39.73 13.74 16.38
CA GLU A 478 40.80 14.68 16.73
C GLU A 478 41.02 15.76 15.65
N LYS A 479 41.31 16.99 16.09
CA LYS A 479 41.37 18.18 15.23
C LYS A 479 42.52 18.17 14.21
N ASP A 480 43.64 17.54 14.57
CA ASP A 480 44.81 17.41 13.69
C ASP A 480 44.61 16.29 12.66
N ASP A 481 43.97 15.18 13.04
CA ASP A 481 43.56 14.11 12.11
C ASP A 481 42.56 14.63 11.05
N LEU A 482 41.59 15.47 11.43
CA LEU A 482 40.65 16.07 10.48
C LEU A 482 41.35 16.96 9.44
N ARG A 483 42.42 17.67 9.80
CA ARG A 483 43.20 18.49 8.86
C ARG A 483 43.94 17.63 7.84
N ASP A 484 44.49 16.50 8.28
CA ASP A 484 45.18 15.56 7.41
C ASP A 484 44.21 14.82 6.48
N GLN A 485 43.02 14.46 6.94
CA GLN A 485 41.96 13.89 6.08
C GLN A 485 41.45 14.89 5.04
N VAL A 486 41.29 16.17 5.40
CA VAL A 486 40.95 17.23 4.44
C VAL A 486 42.04 17.41 3.38
N LYS A 487 43.31 17.31 3.77
CA LYS A 487 44.45 17.36 2.83
C LYS A 487 44.46 16.16 1.89
N LYS A 488 44.15 14.96 2.42
CA LYS A 488 44.01 13.71 1.65
C LYS A 488 42.89 13.80 0.62
N LEU A 489 41.72 14.34 0.98
CA LEU A 489 40.58 14.53 0.08
C LEU A 489 40.90 15.48 -1.08
N ARG A 490 41.71 16.52 -0.83
CA ARG A 490 42.07 17.52 -1.86
C ARG A 490 42.95 16.96 -2.99
N THR A 491 43.74 15.93 -2.72
CA THR A 491 44.60 15.24 -3.69
C THR A 491 44.11 13.84 -4.00
N TYR A 492 42.84 13.53 -3.70
CA TYR A 492 42.28 12.20 -3.82
C TYR A 492 42.07 11.82 -5.29
N THR A 493 42.45 10.59 -5.63
CA THR A 493 42.27 10.00 -6.96
C THR A 493 41.66 8.62 -6.81
N PHE A 494 40.60 8.33 -7.55
CA PHE A 494 39.94 7.04 -7.53
C PHE A 494 40.82 5.96 -8.15
N THR A 495 41.07 4.89 -7.40
CA THR A 495 42.01 3.82 -7.77
C THR A 495 41.34 2.48 -7.99
N ALA A 496 40.10 2.26 -7.52
CA ALA A 496 39.43 0.97 -7.61
C ALA A 496 38.98 0.68 -9.06
N GLU A 497 39.09 -0.59 -9.47
CA GLU A 497 38.76 -1.02 -10.83
C GLU A 497 37.29 -0.76 -11.18
N LYS A 498 36.39 -0.88 -10.19
CA LYS A 498 34.95 -0.69 -10.33
C LYS A 498 34.50 0.74 -10.66
N VAL A 499 35.35 1.75 -10.41
CA VAL A 499 35.08 3.18 -10.68
C VAL A 499 35.98 3.75 -11.79
N ARG A 500 36.85 2.95 -12.43
CA ARG A 500 37.80 3.45 -13.44
C ARG A 500 37.18 3.72 -14.80
N THR A 501 36.10 3.03 -15.17
CA THR A 501 35.48 3.11 -16.49
C THR A 501 33.96 3.15 -16.40
N ARG A 502 33.29 3.80 -17.36
CA ARG A 502 31.83 3.96 -17.37
C ARG A 502 31.10 2.61 -17.45
N GLY A 503 31.56 1.70 -18.31
CA GLY A 503 30.91 0.40 -18.54
C GLY A 503 29.44 0.55 -18.96
N THR A 504 28.57 -0.30 -18.40
CA THR A 504 27.09 -0.24 -18.53
C THR A 504 26.40 0.36 -17.30
N LYS A 505 27.17 0.94 -16.37
CA LYS A 505 26.65 1.40 -15.07
C LYS A 505 25.83 2.67 -15.22
N SER A 506 24.79 2.80 -14.41
CA SER A 506 24.04 4.05 -14.29
C SER A 506 24.87 5.09 -13.54
N ALA A 507 24.52 6.37 -13.69
CA ALA A 507 25.18 7.44 -12.96
C ALA A 507 24.97 7.34 -11.44
N GLU A 508 23.84 6.76 -11.01
CA GLU A 508 23.52 6.49 -9.61
C GLU A 508 24.44 5.41 -9.04
N GLU A 509 24.54 4.25 -9.71
CA GLU A 509 25.43 3.15 -9.29
C GLU A 509 26.90 3.58 -9.25
N MET A 510 27.34 4.36 -10.24
CA MET A 510 28.71 4.89 -10.27
C MET A 510 28.96 5.89 -9.14
N TYR A 511 27.97 6.72 -8.80
CA TYR A 511 28.07 7.67 -7.72
C TYR A 511 28.20 6.95 -6.36
N GLU A 512 27.39 5.91 -6.12
CA GLU A 512 27.43 5.09 -4.92
C GLU A 512 28.78 4.35 -4.78
N ASP A 513 29.29 3.75 -5.85
CA ASP A 513 30.61 3.10 -5.85
C ASP A 513 31.76 4.08 -5.54
N CYS A 514 31.68 5.32 -6.05
CA CYS A 514 32.66 6.36 -5.76
C CYS A 514 32.56 6.87 -4.31
N LEU A 515 31.34 6.99 -3.79
CA LEU A 515 31.07 7.38 -2.42
C LEU A 515 31.64 6.36 -1.44
N GLU A 516 31.35 5.07 -1.67
CA GLU A 516 31.86 3.97 -0.86
C GLU A 516 33.40 3.95 -0.82
N GLN A 517 34.07 4.18 -1.96
CA GLN A 517 35.52 4.23 -2.00
C GLN A 517 36.10 5.41 -1.19
N ILE A 518 35.49 6.60 -1.31
CA ILE A 518 35.93 7.77 -0.55
C ILE A 518 35.74 7.56 0.95
N GLU A 519 34.65 6.93 1.38
CA GLU A 519 34.40 6.66 2.80
C GLU A 519 35.37 5.62 3.39
N GLU A 520 35.77 4.62 2.60
CA GLU A 520 36.79 3.65 3.00
C GLU A 520 38.17 4.31 3.12
N ASP A 521 38.51 5.21 2.19
CA ASP A 521 39.83 5.83 2.12
C ASP A 521 39.96 7.10 3.00
N VAL A 522 38.89 7.85 3.25
CA VAL A 522 38.90 9.14 3.94
C VAL A 522 38.00 9.10 5.18
N ARG A 523 38.62 9.04 6.36
CA ARG A 523 37.91 8.91 7.66
C ARG A 523 37.45 10.25 8.21
N MET A 524 36.58 10.95 7.47
CA MET A 524 35.98 12.21 7.92
C MET A 524 34.46 12.23 7.68
N PRO A 525 33.70 13.05 8.42
CA PRO A 525 32.27 13.22 8.17
C PRO A 525 32.02 13.72 6.74
N PHE A 526 30.89 13.30 6.16
CA PHE A 526 30.55 13.66 4.78
C PHE A 526 30.48 15.18 4.56
N ASP A 527 31.28 15.67 3.61
CA ASP A 527 31.41 17.09 3.26
C ASP A 527 31.14 17.30 1.77
N SER A 528 30.68 18.50 1.39
CA SER A 528 30.39 18.83 -0.03
C SER A 528 31.63 18.71 -0.92
N ARG A 529 32.84 18.74 -0.33
CA ARG A 529 34.11 18.50 -1.03
C ARG A 529 34.23 17.06 -1.56
N MET A 530 33.53 16.10 -0.94
CA MET A 530 33.47 14.72 -1.43
C MET A 530 32.63 14.64 -2.69
N ASP A 531 31.44 15.27 -2.70
CA ASP A 531 30.63 15.43 -3.92
C ASP A 531 31.44 16.11 -5.03
N GLU A 532 32.19 17.16 -4.69
CA GLU A 532 33.04 17.85 -5.65
C GLU A 532 34.09 16.92 -6.30
N SER A 533 34.69 16.00 -5.53
CA SER A 533 35.65 15.02 -6.06
C SER A 533 34.97 13.96 -6.94
N ILE A 534 33.80 13.46 -6.54
CA ILE A 534 33.02 12.47 -7.30
C ILE A 534 32.54 13.06 -8.63
N ILE A 535 31.99 14.28 -8.62
CA ILE A 535 31.53 15.00 -9.81
C ILE A 535 32.65 15.13 -10.85
N ARG A 536 33.86 15.52 -10.42
CA ARG A 536 35.02 15.63 -11.32
C ARG A 536 35.36 14.30 -11.98
N HIS A 537 35.31 13.23 -11.20
CA HIS A 537 35.63 11.89 -11.67
C HIS A 537 34.60 11.38 -12.66
N MET A 538 33.30 11.53 -12.36
CA MET A 538 32.21 11.17 -13.27
C MET A 538 32.27 11.94 -14.59
N PHE A 539 32.58 13.24 -14.56
CA PHE A 539 32.82 14.00 -15.79
C PHE A 539 34.03 13.48 -16.57
N SER A 540 35.11 13.08 -15.90
CA SER A 540 36.31 12.54 -16.56
C SER A 540 36.09 11.19 -17.25
N ILE A 541 35.09 10.44 -16.77
CA ILE A 541 34.69 9.13 -17.32
C ILE A 541 33.58 9.27 -18.38
N GLY A 542 32.99 10.45 -18.52
CA GLY A 542 32.07 10.81 -19.60
C GLY A 542 30.59 10.68 -19.27
N TYR A 543 30.19 10.89 -18.01
CA TYR A 543 28.78 11.10 -17.65
C TYR A 543 28.32 12.52 -17.98
N GLU A 544 27.04 12.66 -18.37
CA GLU A 544 26.45 13.95 -18.71
C GLU A 544 26.07 14.77 -17.48
N GLU A 545 25.96 16.09 -17.65
CA GLU A 545 25.55 17.02 -16.58
C GLU A 545 24.22 16.60 -15.94
N ARG A 546 23.22 16.23 -16.76
CA ARG A 546 21.90 15.79 -16.27
C ARG A 546 21.97 14.46 -15.52
N GLU A 547 22.76 13.51 -16.00
CA GLU A 547 22.93 12.20 -15.37
C GLU A 547 23.59 12.34 -13.98
N ILE A 548 24.58 13.23 -13.85
CA ILE A 548 25.26 13.53 -12.58
C ILE A 548 24.33 14.34 -11.65
N GLU A 549 23.58 15.31 -12.19
CA GLU A 549 22.58 16.08 -11.42
C GLU A 549 21.53 15.16 -10.80
N ASP A 550 20.97 14.25 -11.60
CA ASP A 550 19.96 13.28 -11.15
C ASP A 550 20.55 12.31 -10.12
N ALA A 551 21.76 11.77 -10.38
CA ALA A 551 22.45 10.89 -9.43
C ALA A 551 22.72 11.57 -8.08
N LEU A 552 23.21 12.81 -8.06
CA LEU A 552 23.40 13.58 -6.83
C LEU A 552 22.08 13.91 -6.13
N GLN A 553 21.04 14.16 -6.91
CA GLN A 553 19.72 14.50 -6.40
C GLN A 553 19.04 13.27 -5.76
N HIS A 554 19.43 12.07 -6.16
CA HIS A 554 18.93 10.80 -5.64
C HIS A 554 19.83 10.20 -4.54
N ALA A 555 21.15 10.19 -4.70
CA ALA A 555 22.06 9.42 -3.84
C ALA A 555 22.93 10.27 -2.89
N SER A 556 23.06 11.59 -3.07
CA SER A 556 23.95 12.39 -2.21
C SER A 556 23.42 12.57 -0.78
N PRO A 557 24.23 12.31 0.27
CA PRO A 557 23.84 12.56 1.66
C PRO A 557 23.48 14.02 1.96
N LYS A 558 24.01 15.00 1.21
CA LYS A 558 23.75 16.45 1.42
C LYS A 558 22.42 16.92 0.82
N ARG A 559 21.81 16.13 -0.07
CA ARG A 559 20.46 16.40 -0.61
C ARG A 559 19.41 16.51 0.51
N MET A 560 19.62 15.84 1.65
CA MET A 560 18.73 15.94 2.82
C MET A 560 18.50 17.38 3.31
N HIS A 561 19.37 18.33 2.96
CA HIS A 561 19.31 19.71 3.46
C HIS A 561 19.01 20.78 2.39
N GLN A 562 18.93 20.43 1.10
CA GLN A 562 18.74 21.42 0.02
C GLN A 562 17.90 20.87 -1.15
N ARG A 563 16.80 21.57 -1.49
CA ARG A 563 15.99 21.27 -2.69
C ARG A 563 16.78 21.69 -3.95
N ALA A 564 16.96 20.77 -4.90
CA ALA A 564 17.79 20.94 -6.10
C ALA A 564 19.31 21.05 -5.81
N TYR A 565 19.80 20.29 -4.81
CA TYR A 565 21.22 20.23 -4.45
C TYR A 565 22.10 19.86 -5.64
N GLY A 566 21.77 18.79 -6.39
CA GLY A 566 22.57 18.31 -7.53
C GLY A 566 22.79 19.41 -8.56
N LYS A 567 21.70 20.08 -8.96
CA LYS A 567 21.74 21.22 -9.89
C LYS A 567 22.55 22.40 -9.37
N SER A 568 22.47 22.71 -8.07
CA SER A 568 23.21 23.82 -7.46
C SER A 568 24.71 23.56 -7.42
N ILE A 569 25.13 22.36 -7.00
CA ILE A 569 26.54 22.02 -6.84
C ILE A 569 27.22 21.78 -8.19
N VAL A 570 26.56 21.11 -9.14
CA VAL A 570 27.08 20.91 -10.50
C VAL A 570 27.25 22.25 -11.21
N LYS A 571 26.26 23.16 -11.11
CA LYS A 571 26.37 24.52 -11.65
C LYS A 571 27.49 25.33 -10.99
N SER A 572 27.66 25.24 -9.68
CA SER A 572 28.76 25.89 -8.95
C SER A 572 30.12 25.36 -9.40
N MET A 573 30.22 24.05 -9.65
CA MET A 573 31.41 23.39 -10.16
C MET A 573 31.77 23.82 -11.58
N LEU A 574 30.80 23.85 -12.49
CA LEU A 574 31.01 24.28 -13.88
C LEU A 574 31.41 25.76 -13.96
N ALA A 575 30.89 26.59 -13.06
CA ALA A 575 31.32 27.99 -12.92
C ALA A 575 32.76 28.13 -12.38
N ARG A 576 33.21 27.23 -11.50
CA ARG A 576 34.56 27.23 -10.89
C ARG A 576 35.61 26.53 -11.76
N PHE A 577 35.21 25.59 -12.60
CA PHE A 577 36.09 24.79 -13.46
C PHE A 577 35.51 24.66 -14.89
N PRO A 578 35.64 25.70 -15.73
CA PRO A 578 35.06 25.74 -17.07
C PRO A 578 35.57 24.64 -18.03
N SER A 579 36.75 24.08 -17.74
CA SER A 579 37.35 22.98 -18.51
C SER A 579 36.57 21.66 -18.41
N LEU A 580 35.77 21.46 -17.35
CA LEU A 580 34.87 20.30 -17.22
C LEU A 580 33.71 20.39 -18.21
N GLY A 581 33.14 21.58 -18.42
CA GLY A 581 32.07 21.80 -19.40
C GLY A 581 32.53 21.62 -20.86
N ALA A 582 33.78 21.96 -21.18
CA ALA A 582 34.36 21.77 -22.51
C ALA A 582 34.65 20.28 -22.85
N ALA A 583 34.91 19.44 -21.84
CA ALA A 583 35.10 18.00 -22.02
C ALA A 583 33.77 17.30 -22.41
N VAL A 584 32.66 17.70 -21.78
CA VAL A 584 31.30 17.20 -22.05
C VAL A 584 30.83 17.58 -23.46
N GLN A 585 31.09 18.82 -23.91
CA GLN A 585 30.75 19.24 -25.27
C GLN A 585 31.53 18.46 -26.34
N ASN A 586 32.78 18.08 -26.06
CA ASN A 586 33.61 17.29 -26.99
C ASN A 586 33.20 15.81 -27.06
N THR A 587 32.73 15.19 -25.97
CA THR A 587 32.24 13.80 -25.96
C THR A 587 30.88 13.68 -26.63
N VAL A 588 29.95 14.62 -26.37
CA VAL A 588 28.65 14.68 -27.05
C VAL A 588 28.85 14.93 -28.55
N ALA A 589 29.74 15.85 -28.93
CA ALA A 589 30.09 16.08 -30.33
C ALA A 589 30.69 14.84 -31.01
N LYS A 590 31.49 14.02 -30.30
CA LYS A 590 32.07 12.77 -30.83
C LYS A 590 31.02 11.67 -31.02
N VAL A 591 30.09 11.53 -30.08
CA VAL A 591 29.01 10.54 -30.15
C VAL A 591 27.99 10.94 -31.22
N GLU A 592 27.63 12.23 -31.30
CA GLU A 592 26.79 12.78 -32.37
C GLU A 592 27.47 12.63 -33.75
N TYR A 593 28.79 12.87 -33.83
CA TYR A 593 29.59 12.68 -35.04
C TYR A 593 29.54 11.22 -35.52
N ASN A 594 29.78 10.25 -34.63
CA ASN A 594 29.74 8.83 -34.96
C ASN A 594 28.31 8.36 -35.33
N TYR A 595 27.28 8.88 -34.66
CA TYR A 595 25.88 8.57 -34.97
C TYR A 595 25.48 9.06 -36.37
N LEU A 596 25.78 10.31 -36.70
CA LEU A 596 25.48 10.88 -38.02
C LEU A 596 26.30 10.21 -39.13
N GLN A 597 27.57 9.90 -38.87
CA GLN A 597 28.44 9.25 -39.84
C GLN A 597 27.99 7.80 -40.13
N ASN A 598 27.66 7.01 -39.10
CA ASN A 598 27.10 5.66 -39.27
C ASN A 598 25.77 5.66 -40.03
N LYS A 599 24.95 6.71 -39.89
CA LYS A 599 23.65 6.85 -40.55
C LYS A 599 23.80 7.24 -42.03
N ILE A 600 24.80 8.07 -42.35
CA ILE A 600 25.21 8.43 -43.72
C ILE A 600 25.81 7.22 -44.45
N GLU A 601 26.75 6.51 -43.82
CA GLU A 601 27.39 5.31 -44.38
C GLU A 601 26.39 4.17 -44.59
N GLY A 602 25.35 4.09 -43.75
CA GLY A 602 24.24 3.13 -43.86
C GLY A 602 23.10 3.52 -44.83
N GLN A 603 23.23 4.60 -45.61
CA GLN A 603 22.20 5.12 -46.55
C GLN A 603 20.80 5.31 -45.93
N LYS A 604 20.72 5.61 -44.63
CA LYS A 604 19.43 5.83 -43.96
C LYS A 604 18.98 7.29 -44.14
N PRO A 605 17.67 7.55 -44.37
CA PRO A 605 17.18 8.90 -44.57
C PRO A 605 17.39 9.76 -43.32
N LEU A 606 17.99 10.94 -43.50
CA LEU A 606 18.18 11.96 -42.46
C LEU A 606 16.94 12.83 -42.35
N THR A 607 16.51 13.11 -41.12
CA THR A 607 15.41 14.04 -40.83
C THR A 607 15.80 15.49 -41.12
N ALA A 608 14.82 16.39 -41.31
CA ALA A 608 15.07 17.80 -41.61
C ALA A 608 15.93 18.52 -40.55
N TYR A 609 15.79 18.12 -39.28
CA TYR A 609 16.61 18.60 -38.17
C TYR A 609 18.07 18.14 -38.32
N GLU A 610 18.30 16.87 -38.65
CA GLU A 610 19.64 16.30 -38.86
C GLU A 610 20.33 16.88 -40.11
N GLN A 611 19.58 17.15 -41.18
CA GLN A 611 20.09 17.80 -42.40
C GLN A 611 20.58 19.23 -42.13
N SER A 612 19.90 19.98 -41.24
CA SER A 612 20.33 21.33 -40.87
C SER A 612 21.68 21.34 -40.14
N ARG A 613 21.96 20.32 -39.31
CA ARG A 613 23.22 20.14 -38.58
C ARG A 613 24.37 19.66 -39.48
N VAL A 614 24.08 18.83 -40.50
CA VAL A 614 25.07 18.43 -41.51
C VAL A 614 25.46 19.63 -42.39
N ARG A 615 24.54 20.54 -42.74
CA ARG A 615 24.87 21.74 -43.52
C ARG A 615 25.76 22.74 -42.80
N VAL A 616 25.68 22.82 -41.47
CA VAL A 616 26.59 23.64 -40.65
C VAL A 616 28.03 23.10 -40.66
N ARG A 617 28.21 21.80 -40.97
CA ARG A 617 29.52 21.12 -41.06
C ARG A 617 30.29 21.42 -42.36
N ASP A 618 29.59 21.69 -43.46
CA ASP A 618 30.21 21.87 -44.79
C ASP A 618 30.63 23.32 -45.10
N VAL A 619 30.51 24.25 -44.14
CA VAL A 619 31.03 25.61 -44.32
C VAL A 619 32.54 25.59 -44.06
N PRO A 620 33.41 25.84 -45.05
CA PRO A 620 34.84 25.96 -44.80
C PRO A 620 35.06 27.23 -44.00
N THR A 621 35.59 27.11 -42.78
CA THR A 621 36.16 28.24 -42.06
C THR A 621 37.36 28.75 -42.85
N SER A 622 37.20 29.94 -43.47
CA SER A 622 38.29 30.75 -44.00
C SER A 622 38.96 31.52 -42.87
#